data_AF-A0A0G3BDC9-F1
#
_entry.id   AF-A0A0G3BDC9-F1
#
_cell.length_a   1.000
_cell.length_b   1.000
_cell.length_c   1.000
_cell.angle_alpha   90.00
_cell.angle_beta   90.00
_cell.angle_gamma   90.00
#
_symmetry.space_group_name_H-M   'P 1'
#
loop_
_entity.id
_entity.type
_entity.pdbx_description
1 polymer ?
#
loop_
_entity_poly.entity_id
_entity_poly.type
_entity_poly.pdbx_seq_one_letter_code
_entity_poly.pdbx_strand_id
1 'polypeptide(L)'
;MSDMVAEGFAKAGKPGSGATQQHASVPGPSNQAPQGGAEPGSQTPQHNRSGELPQHLAQSQIVAGNSHIGGVLNSTNAVDVGMKGAVFSDKFQDSKSVRAFLDTHLAGSVSGQLNAPASSWSTKSFQALFMAAWAHHPTEKGSYMIDLSGLPPGQLDQIKKAHEEHCTSRPSSHLSGKGRSASKDFEFLKGYKELLVQMEHIDGKPYLFLKTEGHTTGLSGIVGHTKSYLHKVKTGEGKTASPYLNAMATAAPGLVEPRAAENYGKDYGKLLKSLDLKGKSVTARTVTEALFTATGYQPAGAAGAGGFAKNATNEQLGAALKQYCDAVQGGGADGSNLRGPGNMVTDAAIGDLRKVAQSLIDDGATQHSRVHREIIVSPSSLDQSMNRLER
;
A
#
# COMPACT_ATOMS: atom_id res chain seq x y z
N MET A 1 1.41 -3.35 -7.56
CA MET A 1 2.11 -4.65 -7.41
C MET A 1 2.10 -5.48 -8.69
N SER A 2 1.13 -5.31 -9.59
CA SER A 2 1.10 -6.02 -10.88
C SER A 2 2.30 -5.72 -11.80
N ASP A 3 3.00 -4.59 -11.63
CA ASP A 3 4.27 -4.27 -12.33
C ASP A 3 5.53 -4.67 -11.53
N MET A 4 5.39 -5.16 -10.30
CA MET A 4 6.38 -6.08 -9.70
C MET A 4 6.19 -7.53 -10.22
N VAL A 5 5.16 -7.75 -11.07
CA VAL A 5 4.76 -9.02 -11.68
C VAL A 5 4.79 -8.95 -13.23
N ALA A 6 5.17 -7.84 -13.86
CA ALA A 6 5.20 -7.73 -15.33
C ALA A 6 6.31 -6.81 -15.86
N GLU A 7 7.55 -7.31 -15.94
CA GLU A 7 8.52 -6.83 -16.94
C GLU A 7 8.71 -7.90 -18.01
N GLY A 8 7.95 -7.76 -19.09
CA GLY A 8 8.18 -8.42 -20.36
C GLY A 8 7.62 -7.55 -21.46
N PHE A 9 8.48 -6.69 -22.02
CA PHE A 9 8.56 -6.27 -23.44
C PHE A 9 9.20 -4.88 -23.57
N ALA A 10 10.54 -4.89 -23.61
CA ALA A 10 11.28 -4.01 -24.50
C ALA A 10 12.42 -4.84 -25.10
N LYS A 11 12.31 -5.23 -26.37
CA LYS A 11 13.44 -5.73 -27.17
C LYS A 11 13.79 -4.67 -28.21
N ALA A 12 15.10 -4.43 -28.29
CA ALA A 12 15.75 -3.38 -29.07
C ALA A 12 15.77 -3.62 -30.59
N GLY A 13 15.56 -2.54 -31.35
CA GLY A 13 16.39 -2.02 -32.46
C GLY A 13 16.88 -2.86 -33.67
N LYS A 14 16.35 -2.49 -34.86
CA LYS A 14 16.98 -2.05 -36.15
C LYS A 14 17.94 -3.00 -36.95
N PRO A 15 18.19 -2.80 -38.28
CA PRO A 15 17.94 -1.63 -39.16
C PRO A 15 17.36 -1.87 -40.59
N GLY A 16 16.85 -0.79 -41.22
CA GLY A 16 17.33 -0.29 -42.53
C GLY A 16 16.92 -0.91 -43.89
N SER A 17 16.05 -0.15 -44.60
CA SER A 17 16.10 0.21 -46.04
C SER A 17 15.59 -0.74 -47.15
N GLY A 18 14.96 -0.11 -48.16
CA GLY A 18 15.16 -0.45 -49.58
C GLY A 18 13.96 -1.04 -50.33
N ALA A 19 13.55 -0.39 -51.42
CA ALA A 19 12.45 -0.75 -52.30
C ALA A 19 12.92 -1.42 -53.61
N THR A 20 12.07 -2.30 -54.15
CA THR A 20 11.80 -2.67 -55.57
C THR A 20 12.93 -3.18 -56.51
N GLN A 21 12.81 -4.42 -57.02
CA GLN A 21 12.51 -4.79 -58.44
C GLN A 21 12.78 -6.28 -58.78
N GLN A 22 11.75 -6.93 -59.34
CA GLN A 22 11.65 -7.83 -60.51
C GLN A 22 12.62 -9.00 -60.83
N HIS A 23 11.96 -10.09 -61.29
CA HIS A 23 12.24 -11.06 -62.37
C HIS A 23 12.83 -12.48 -62.10
N ALA A 24 12.02 -13.48 -62.54
CA ALA A 24 12.31 -14.70 -63.32
C ALA A 24 12.73 -16.05 -62.65
N SER A 25 11.74 -16.96 -62.60
CA SER A 25 11.62 -18.30 -63.24
C SER A 25 12.62 -19.48 -63.04
N VAL A 26 12.09 -20.59 -62.44
CA VAL A 26 11.99 -22.03 -62.94
C VAL A 26 13.29 -22.92 -63.02
N PRO A 27 13.30 -24.29 -62.90
CA PRO A 27 12.62 -25.29 -62.01
C PRO A 27 13.49 -26.52 -61.51
N GLY A 28 13.02 -27.23 -60.45
CA GLY A 28 13.06 -28.71 -60.15
C GLY A 28 14.36 -29.57 -60.24
N PRO A 29 14.33 -30.90 -59.96
CA PRO A 29 13.33 -31.74 -59.24
C PRO A 29 13.92 -32.77 -58.22
N SER A 30 12.99 -33.43 -57.46
CA SER A 30 12.97 -34.82 -56.91
C SER A 30 14.12 -35.30 -55.97
N ASN A 31 14.00 -36.26 -55.04
CA ASN A 31 13.06 -37.35 -54.78
C ASN A 31 13.31 -37.97 -53.36
N GLN A 32 12.37 -38.82 -52.91
CA GLN A 32 12.48 -39.92 -51.91
C GLN A 32 12.25 -39.67 -50.40
N ALA A 33 11.17 -40.31 -49.92
CA ALA A 33 10.98 -40.86 -48.57
C ALA A 33 11.56 -42.31 -48.52
N PRO A 34 11.80 -42.91 -47.34
CA PRO A 34 10.71 -43.63 -46.66
C PRO A 34 10.73 -43.65 -45.10
N GLN A 35 9.51 -43.76 -44.57
CA GLN A 35 8.99 -44.56 -43.44
C GLN A 35 9.83 -44.86 -42.18
N GLY A 36 9.21 -44.58 -41.02
CA GLY A 36 9.00 -45.56 -39.96
C GLY A 36 9.85 -45.40 -38.68
N GLY A 37 9.25 -44.89 -37.61
CA GLY A 37 9.85 -44.91 -36.28
C GLY A 37 8.91 -44.36 -35.21
N ALA A 38 8.57 -45.22 -34.25
CA ALA A 38 7.53 -45.07 -33.24
C ALA A 38 7.70 -43.88 -32.27
N GLU A 39 6.56 -43.39 -31.79
CA GLU A 39 6.38 -42.39 -30.74
C GLU A 39 7.00 -42.80 -29.39
N PRO A 40 7.47 -41.81 -28.62
CA PRO A 40 7.19 -41.76 -27.20
C PRO A 40 6.43 -40.47 -26.85
N GLY A 41 5.31 -40.65 -26.15
CA GLY A 41 4.35 -39.59 -25.80
C GLY A 41 4.98 -38.38 -25.14
N SER A 42 4.80 -37.22 -25.76
CA SER A 42 5.05 -35.91 -25.18
C SER A 42 4.03 -35.63 -24.08
N GLN A 43 4.46 -35.71 -22.82
CA GLN A 43 3.71 -35.13 -21.71
C GLN A 43 3.84 -33.61 -21.78
N THR A 44 2.76 -32.97 -22.22
CA THR A 44 2.56 -31.52 -22.12
C THR A 44 2.50 -31.14 -20.63
N PRO A 45 3.28 -30.17 -20.13
CA PRO A 45 3.12 -29.69 -18.77
C PRO A 45 1.77 -29.00 -18.64
N GLN A 46 0.86 -29.59 -17.86
CA GLN A 46 -0.37 -28.93 -17.44
C GLN A 46 0.01 -27.69 -16.63
N HIS A 47 -0.31 -26.51 -17.18
CA HIS A 47 -0.37 -25.28 -16.41
C HIS A 47 -1.45 -25.40 -15.34
N ASN A 48 -1.02 -25.66 -14.10
CA ASN A 48 -1.91 -25.66 -12.95
C ASN A 48 -2.25 -24.21 -12.58
N ARG A 49 -3.29 -23.66 -13.20
CA ARG A 49 -3.95 -22.40 -12.82
C ARG A 49 -5.14 -22.71 -11.93
N SER A 50 -4.89 -22.96 -10.64
CA SER A 50 -5.90 -22.74 -9.60
C SER A 50 -5.16 -22.39 -8.30
N GLY A 51 -5.28 -21.13 -7.90
CA GLY A 51 -4.55 -20.52 -6.80
C GLY A 51 -5.14 -20.84 -5.43
N GLU A 52 -5.11 -22.11 -5.04
CA GLU A 52 -5.22 -22.46 -3.62
C GLU A 52 -3.81 -22.56 -3.04
N LEU A 53 -3.52 -21.70 -2.05
CA LEU A 53 -2.32 -21.84 -1.23
C LEU A 53 -2.36 -23.20 -0.54
N PRO A 54 -1.31 -24.01 -0.64
CA PRO A 54 -1.30 -25.30 0.04
C PRO A 54 -1.37 -25.07 1.55
N GLN A 55 -2.31 -25.77 2.21
CA GLN A 55 -2.68 -25.57 3.62
C GLN A 55 -1.50 -25.64 4.62
N HIS A 56 -0.35 -26.18 4.21
CA HIS A 56 0.85 -26.23 5.05
C HIS A 56 1.48 -24.85 5.33
N LEU A 57 1.16 -23.81 4.55
CA LEU A 57 1.67 -22.45 4.79
C LEU A 57 1.00 -21.77 6.02
N ALA A 58 -0.20 -22.22 6.40
CA ALA A 58 -0.94 -21.67 7.54
C ALA A 58 -0.41 -22.11 8.92
N GLN A 59 0.55 -23.05 8.97
CA GLN A 59 1.15 -23.55 10.21
C GLN A 59 2.60 -23.08 10.43
N SER A 60 3.11 -22.20 9.58
CA SER A 60 4.49 -21.71 9.71
C SER A 60 4.62 -20.73 10.89
N GLN A 61 5.37 -21.14 11.91
CA GLN A 61 5.93 -20.20 12.88
C GLN A 61 6.97 -19.35 12.12
N ILE A 62 6.56 -18.19 11.61
CA ILE A 62 7.53 -17.15 11.25
C ILE A 62 8.29 -16.86 12.53
N VAL A 63 9.57 -17.26 12.55
CA VAL A 63 10.43 -17.17 13.72
C VAL A 63 10.43 -15.71 14.17
N ALA A 64 9.94 -15.48 15.40
CA ALA A 64 9.65 -14.17 16.00
C ALA A 64 10.87 -13.23 16.18
N GLY A 65 11.99 -13.49 15.51
CA GLY A 65 13.19 -12.65 15.47
C GLY A 65 13.32 -11.78 14.21
N ASN A 66 12.55 -12.03 13.15
CA ASN A 66 12.62 -11.30 11.88
C ASN A 66 11.39 -10.41 11.67
N SER A 67 11.15 -9.44 12.56
CA SER A 67 10.02 -8.49 12.47
C SER A 67 10.10 -7.50 11.29
N HIS A 68 10.99 -7.74 10.33
CA HIS A 68 11.23 -6.88 9.19
C HIS A 68 11.24 -7.73 7.91
N ILE A 69 10.69 -7.17 6.84
CA ILE A 69 10.57 -7.86 5.54
C ILE A 69 11.92 -8.33 4.98
N GLY A 70 13.02 -7.66 5.34
CA GLY A 70 14.37 -8.09 4.98
C GLY A 70 14.70 -9.50 5.47
N GLY A 71 14.23 -9.88 6.66
CA GLY A 71 14.42 -11.24 7.18
C GLY A 71 13.69 -12.30 6.37
N VAL A 72 12.50 -11.99 5.85
CA VAL A 72 11.77 -12.87 4.92
C VAL A 72 12.49 -12.94 3.58
N LEU A 73 12.87 -11.79 3.01
CA LEU A 73 13.61 -11.69 1.76
C LEU A 73 14.91 -12.50 1.80
N ASN A 74 15.60 -12.53 2.93
CA ASN A 74 16.85 -13.30 3.07
C ASN A 74 16.64 -14.73 3.59
N SER A 75 15.42 -15.08 4.00
CA SER A 75 15.12 -16.42 4.52
C SER A 75 15.29 -17.49 3.46
N THR A 76 15.93 -18.59 3.85
CA THR A 76 16.07 -19.83 3.10
C THR A 76 15.06 -20.89 3.54
N ASN A 77 14.19 -20.57 4.50
CA ASN A 77 13.09 -21.46 4.90
C ASN A 77 12.18 -21.71 3.70
N ALA A 78 11.83 -22.98 3.44
CA ALA A 78 11.03 -23.36 2.28
C ALA A 78 9.67 -22.63 2.21
N VAL A 79 9.06 -22.35 3.36
CA VAL A 79 7.81 -21.57 3.46
C VAL A 79 8.04 -20.14 2.96
N ASP A 80 9.08 -19.47 3.47
CA ASP A 80 9.39 -18.10 3.08
C ASP A 80 9.81 -18.01 1.60
N VAL A 81 10.56 -18.99 1.10
CA VAL A 81 10.94 -19.08 -0.32
C VAL A 81 9.70 -19.23 -1.21
N GLY A 82 8.80 -20.15 -0.89
CA GLY A 82 7.54 -20.32 -1.63
C GLY A 82 6.67 -19.07 -1.59
N MET A 83 6.58 -18.42 -0.44
CA MET A 83 5.84 -17.18 -0.24
C MET A 83 6.44 -16.03 -1.07
N LYS A 84 7.77 -15.89 -1.09
CA LYS A 84 8.45 -14.89 -1.92
C LYS A 84 8.19 -15.10 -3.40
N GLY A 85 8.29 -16.32 -3.89
CA GLY A 85 8.00 -16.65 -5.29
C GLY A 85 6.55 -16.37 -5.70
N ALA A 86 5.62 -16.39 -4.76
CA ALA A 86 4.22 -16.08 -5.02
C ALA A 86 3.90 -14.56 -5.00
N VAL A 87 4.68 -13.76 -4.26
CA VAL A 87 4.44 -12.33 -4.06
C VAL A 87 5.34 -11.46 -4.95
N PHE A 88 6.60 -11.85 -5.11
CA PHE A 88 7.64 -11.07 -5.77
C PHE A 88 8.10 -11.75 -7.05
N SER A 89 8.32 -10.97 -8.11
CA SER A 89 9.08 -11.48 -9.26
C SER A 89 10.51 -11.82 -8.87
N ASP A 90 11.15 -12.65 -9.69
CA ASP A 90 12.50 -13.17 -9.47
C ASP A 90 13.54 -12.09 -9.13
N LYS A 91 13.38 -10.87 -9.69
CA LYS A 91 14.28 -9.73 -9.44
C LYS A 91 14.16 -9.12 -8.03
N PHE A 92 13.18 -9.53 -7.23
CA PHE A 92 12.89 -8.93 -5.91
C PHE A 92 12.69 -9.99 -4.81
N GLN A 93 13.21 -11.19 -5.01
CA GLN A 93 13.10 -12.29 -4.05
C GLN A 93 14.17 -12.28 -2.95
N ASP A 94 15.07 -11.28 -2.94
CA ASP A 94 16.11 -11.12 -1.92
C ASP A 94 16.39 -9.64 -1.63
N SER A 95 16.93 -9.35 -0.43
CA SER A 95 17.15 -7.95 0.00
C SER A 95 18.19 -7.24 -0.85
N LYS A 96 19.19 -7.96 -1.38
CA LYS A 96 20.28 -7.38 -2.17
C LYS A 96 19.75 -6.88 -3.51
N SER A 97 18.87 -7.64 -4.16
CA SER A 97 18.24 -7.25 -5.42
C SER A 97 17.26 -6.08 -5.23
N VAL A 98 16.50 -6.07 -4.13
CA VAL A 98 15.69 -4.90 -3.74
C VAL A 98 16.58 -3.68 -3.51
N ARG A 99 17.67 -3.82 -2.76
CA ARG A 99 18.60 -2.73 -2.49
C ARG A 99 19.26 -2.20 -3.75
N ALA A 100 19.72 -3.08 -4.64
CA ALA A 100 20.33 -2.70 -5.92
C ALA A 100 19.36 -1.89 -6.79
N PHE A 101 18.07 -2.25 -6.80
CA PHE A 101 17.04 -1.47 -7.48
C PHE A 101 16.90 -0.06 -6.88
N LEU A 102 16.84 0.04 -5.55
CA LEU A 102 16.76 1.34 -4.86
C LEU A 102 18.00 2.20 -5.13
N ASP A 103 19.19 1.62 -5.08
CA ASP A 103 20.46 2.33 -5.35
C ASP A 103 20.56 2.82 -6.79
N THR A 104 19.99 2.07 -7.73
CA THR A 104 20.00 2.43 -9.16
C THR A 104 19.03 3.56 -9.49
N HIS A 105 17.90 3.63 -8.78
CA HIS A 105 16.78 4.50 -9.17
C HIS A 105 16.50 5.65 -8.20
N LEU A 106 17.21 5.71 -7.08
CA LEU A 106 17.26 6.87 -6.20
C LEU A 106 18.62 7.54 -6.32
N ALA A 107 18.67 8.85 -6.06
CA ALA A 107 19.92 9.59 -5.92
C ALA A 107 20.64 9.23 -4.60
N GLY A 108 21.04 7.95 -4.46
CA GLY A 108 21.71 7.36 -3.30
C GLY A 108 20.81 7.05 -2.10
N SER A 109 19.76 7.84 -1.88
CA SER A 109 18.79 7.62 -0.79
C SER A 109 17.43 8.26 -1.11
N VAL A 110 16.43 8.05 -0.27
CA VAL A 110 15.15 8.78 -0.35
C VAL A 110 15.40 10.28 -0.14
N SER A 111 16.13 10.66 0.91
CA SER A 111 16.46 12.07 1.14
C SER A 111 17.26 12.66 -0.02
N GLY A 112 18.19 11.91 -0.60
CA GLY A 112 18.94 12.30 -1.78
C GLY A 112 18.03 12.54 -2.99
N GLN A 113 17.12 11.60 -3.29
CA GLN A 113 16.17 11.75 -4.40
C GLN A 113 15.24 12.95 -4.20
N LEU A 114 14.75 13.17 -2.99
CA LEU A 114 13.87 14.30 -2.67
C LEU A 114 14.57 15.66 -2.77
N ASN A 115 15.91 15.70 -2.68
CA ASN A 115 16.73 16.90 -2.90
C ASN A 115 17.35 16.97 -4.31
N ALA A 116 17.10 15.98 -5.16
CA ALA A 116 17.66 15.93 -6.51
C ALA A 116 16.95 16.91 -7.47
N PRO A 117 17.64 17.44 -8.48
CA PRO A 117 17.00 18.29 -9.49
C PRO A 117 15.94 17.50 -10.29
N ALA A 118 14.97 18.19 -10.89
CA ALA A 118 13.88 17.56 -11.66
C ALA A 118 14.39 16.55 -12.72
N SER A 119 15.52 16.82 -13.37
CA SER A 119 16.13 15.93 -14.38
C SER A 119 16.61 14.57 -13.84
N SER A 120 16.76 14.43 -12.52
CA SER A 120 17.10 13.16 -11.87
C SER A 120 15.86 12.35 -11.47
N TRP A 121 14.66 12.85 -11.75
CA TRP A 121 13.44 12.11 -11.56
C TRP A 121 13.12 11.27 -12.78
N SER A 122 12.45 10.16 -12.53
CA SER A 122 11.94 9.29 -13.57
C SER A 122 10.73 8.54 -13.02
N THR A 123 10.03 7.88 -13.91
CA THR A 123 9.00 6.92 -13.50
C THR A 123 9.54 5.87 -12.52
N LYS A 124 10.79 5.40 -12.73
CA LYS A 124 11.42 4.41 -11.85
C LYS A 124 11.79 4.99 -10.48
N SER A 125 12.11 6.28 -10.36
CA SER A 125 12.40 6.88 -9.06
C SER A 125 11.14 6.96 -8.17
N PHE A 126 9.96 7.29 -8.73
CA PHE A 126 8.69 7.20 -7.99
C PHE A 126 8.36 5.77 -7.54
N GLN A 127 8.61 4.77 -8.41
CA GLN A 127 8.45 3.36 -8.02
C GLN A 127 9.43 2.99 -6.88
N ALA A 128 10.69 3.42 -6.96
CA ALA A 128 11.69 3.18 -5.93
C ALA A 128 11.31 3.84 -4.60
N LEU A 129 10.76 5.06 -4.60
CA LEU A 129 10.22 5.70 -3.41
C LEU A 129 9.08 4.89 -2.79
N PHE A 130 8.15 4.37 -3.61
CA PHE A 130 7.08 3.50 -3.12
C PHE A 130 7.63 2.22 -2.51
N MET A 131 8.63 1.59 -3.16
CA MET A 131 9.28 0.39 -2.65
C MET A 131 10.04 0.64 -1.35
N ALA A 132 10.73 1.77 -1.21
CA ALA A 132 11.38 2.15 0.04
C ALA A 132 10.36 2.32 1.17
N ALA A 133 9.23 2.97 0.91
CA ALA A 133 8.14 3.11 1.88
C ALA A 133 7.50 1.76 2.24
N TRP A 134 7.29 0.88 1.26
CA TRP A 134 6.74 -0.45 1.50
C TRP A 134 7.72 -1.37 2.25
N ALA A 135 9.02 -1.30 1.98
CA ALA A 135 10.02 -2.05 2.73
C ALA A 135 10.14 -1.56 4.19
N HIS A 136 9.92 -0.26 4.41
CA HIS A 136 9.85 0.31 5.75
C HIS A 136 8.62 -0.17 6.54
N HIS A 137 7.45 -0.17 5.90
CA HIS A 137 6.19 -0.61 6.52
C HIS A 137 5.37 -1.44 5.52
N PRO A 138 5.59 -2.77 5.47
CA PRO A 138 4.92 -3.62 4.48
C PRO A 138 3.41 -3.67 4.71
N THR A 139 2.64 -3.51 3.64
CA THR A 139 1.17 -3.56 3.67
C THR A 139 0.62 -4.38 2.51
N GLU A 140 -0.56 -4.97 2.68
CA GLU A 140 -1.27 -5.65 1.60
C GLU A 140 -1.67 -4.67 0.46
N LYS A 141 -2.02 -3.44 0.82
CA LYS A 141 -2.30 -2.33 -0.11
C LYS A 141 -1.69 -1.04 0.42
N GLY A 142 -0.57 -0.64 -0.16
CA GLY A 142 0.23 0.50 0.32
C GLY A 142 -0.38 1.86 0.01
N SER A 143 -0.40 2.71 1.04
CA SER A 143 -0.75 4.14 1.00
C SER A 143 0.22 4.88 1.92
N TYR A 144 1.20 5.56 1.34
CA TYR A 144 2.32 6.18 2.05
C TYR A 144 2.39 7.67 1.75
N MET A 145 2.63 8.47 2.77
CA MET A 145 2.83 9.91 2.65
C MET A 145 4.24 10.25 3.13
N ILE A 146 5.11 10.64 2.20
CA ILE A 146 6.47 11.05 2.53
C ILE A 146 6.43 12.54 2.89
N ASP A 147 6.86 12.88 4.11
CA ASP A 147 6.89 14.25 4.61
C ASP A 147 7.92 15.10 3.83
N LEU A 148 7.46 16.19 3.22
CA LEU A 148 8.28 17.12 2.45
C LEU A 148 8.54 18.44 3.20
N SER A 149 8.04 18.60 4.43
CA SER A 149 8.09 19.85 5.18
C SER A 149 9.52 20.30 5.54
N GLY A 150 10.48 19.38 5.58
CA GLY A 150 11.89 19.67 5.83
C GLY A 150 12.71 20.03 4.60
N LEU A 151 12.12 20.10 3.40
CA LEU A 151 12.86 20.39 2.17
C LEU A 151 13.16 21.88 1.98
N PRO A 152 14.29 22.23 1.33
CA PRO A 152 14.62 23.62 1.03
C PRO A 152 13.59 24.31 0.13
N PRO A 153 13.45 25.65 0.23
CA PRO A 153 12.62 26.43 -0.69
C PRO A 153 12.99 26.16 -2.15
N GLY A 154 12.00 25.88 -3.00
CA GLY A 154 12.17 25.56 -4.42
C GLY A 154 12.28 24.06 -4.73
N GLN A 155 12.60 23.21 -3.75
CA GLN A 155 12.66 21.77 -3.99
C GLN A 155 11.27 21.15 -4.18
N LEU A 156 10.26 21.67 -3.49
CA LEU A 156 8.86 21.30 -3.72
C LEU A 156 8.44 21.53 -5.17
N ASP A 157 8.93 22.59 -5.83
CA ASP A 157 8.60 22.87 -7.22
C ASP A 157 9.33 21.92 -8.18
N GLN A 158 10.52 21.43 -7.82
CA GLN A 158 11.19 20.37 -8.59
C GLN A 158 10.38 19.06 -8.54
N ILE A 159 9.88 18.69 -7.36
CA ILE A 159 9.06 17.49 -7.18
C ILE A 159 7.73 17.63 -7.92
N LYS A 160 7.08 18.80 -7.86
CA LYS A 160 5.85 19.08 -8.63
C LYS A 160 6.08 18.95 -10.14
N LYS A 161 7.16 19.53 -10.66
CA LYS A 161 7.53 19.39 -12.08
C LYS A 161 7.76 17.93 -12.47
N ALA A 162 8.48 17.17 -11.64
CA ALA A 162 8.68 15.74 -11.87
C ALA A 162 7.37 14.94 -11.82
N HIS A 163 6.45 15.30 -10.91
CA HIS A 163 5.12 14.72 -10.82
C HIS A 163 4.33 14.96 -12.11
N GLU A 164 4.24 16.21 -12.57
CA GLU A 164 3.57 16.58 -13.83
C GLU A 164 4.21 15.91 -15.06
N GLU A 165 5.53 15.75 -15.07
CA GLU A 165 6.26 15.12 -16.18
C GLU A 165 6.07 13.60 -16.22
N HIS A 166 6.04 12.92 -15.08
CA HIS A 166 6.04 11.46 -15.03
C HIS A 166 4.69 10.85 -14.65
N CYS A 167 3.69 11.66 -14.31
CA CYS A 167 2.34 11.21 -14.03
C CYS A 167 1.38 11.62 -15.16
N THR A 168 0.26 10.92 -15.23
CA THR A 168 -0.81 11.17 -16.18
C THR A 168 -2.10 11.34 -15.43
N SER A 169 -2.74 12.48 -15.69
CA SER A 169 -4.05 12.76 -15.15
C SER A 169 -5.04 11.68 -15.57
N ARG A 170 -5.85 11.25 -14.61
CA ARG A 170 -6.89 10.24 -14.84
C ARG A 170 -8.18 10.94 -15.31
N PRO A 171 -8.82 10.49 -16.40
CA PRO A 171 -10.26 10.66 -16.57
C PRO A 171 -10.95 9.77 -15.54
N SER A 172 -11.08 10.28 -14.32
CA SER A 172 -11.68 9.54 -13.22
C SER A 172 -13.19 9.44 -13.43
N SER A 173 -13.72 8.21 -13.54
CA SER A 173 -15.18 7.98 -13.54
C SER A 173 -15.79 8.19 -12.15
N HIS A 174 -15.01 8.59 -11.14
CA HIS A 174 -15.57 9.12 -9.91
C HIS A 174 -16.13 10.51 -10.22
N LEU A 175 -17.38 10.50 -10.72
CA LEU A 175 -18.34 11.61 -10.73
C LEU A 175 -18.04 12.54 -9.55
N SER A 176 -17.36 13.66 -9.82
CA SER A 176 -17.32 14.98 -9.13
C SER A 176 -17.51 15.06 -7.59
N GLY A 177 -17.39 13.96 -6.88
CA GLY A 177 -17.82 13.80 -5.50
C GLY A 177 -16.63 13.79 -4.57
N LYS A 178 -16.52 14.85 -3.78
CA LYS A 178 -15.58 14.98 -2.66
C LYS A 178 -15.58 13.67 -1.84
N GLY A 179 -14.45 12.96 -1.75
CA GLY A 179 -14.38 11.70 -1.01
C GLY A 179 -13.01 11.02 -0.94
N ARG A 180 -12.93 10.04 -0.02
CA ARG A 180 -11.77 9.26 0.50
C ARG A 180 -11.18 8.19 -0.44
N SER A 181 -11.73 8.07 -1.65
CA SER A 181 -11.25 7.20 -2.73
C SER A 181 -10.37 8.02 -3.67
N ALA A 182 -9.40 7.42 -4.37
CA ALA A 182 -8.48 8.12 -5.29
C ALA A 182 -9.22 9.19 -6.12
N SER A 183 -9.16 10.42 -5.63
CA SER A 183 -9.99 11.54 -6.07
C SER A 183 -9.31 12.28 -7.22
N LYS A 184 -9.83 13.46 -7.60
CA LYS A 184 -9.41 14.23 -8.77
C LYS A 184 -7.89 14.50 -8.85
N ASP A 185 -7.21 14.51 -7.69
CA ASP A 185 -5.83 14.97 -7.56
C ASP A 185 -4.80 13.82 -7.60
N PHE A 186 -5.25 12.56 -7.64
CA PHE A 186 -4.37 11.43 -7.87
C PHE A 186 -4.14 11.20 -9.36
N GLU A 187 -2.87 11.09 -9.73
CA GLU A 187 -2.43 10.81 -11.09
C GLU A 187 -1.74 9.45 -11.16
N PHE A 188 -1.90 8.75 -12.29
CA PHE A 188 -1.19 7.49 -12.50
C PHE A 188 0.23 7.76 -12.96
N LEU A 189 1.17 7.08 -12.34
CA LEU A 189 2.55 7.06 -12.81
C LEU A 189 2.62 6.47 -14.23
N LYS A 190 3.23 7.20 -15.18
CA LYS A 190 3.26 6.84 -16.61
C LYS A 190 3.82 5.43 -16.82
N GLY A 191 3.10 4.58 -17.53
CA GLY A 191 3.53 3.20 -17.79
C GLY A 191 3.26 2.22 -16.64
N TYR A 192 2.73 2.68 -15.50
CA TYR A 192 2.27 1.82 -14.41
C TYR A 192 0.75 1.80 -14.34
N LYS A 193 0.18 0.64 -14.06
CA LYS A 193 -1.28 0.47 -14.07
C LYS A 193 -1.95 0.71 -12.72
N GLU A 194 -1.16 0.77 -11.66
CA GLU A 194 -1.66 0.72 -10.28
C GLU A 194 -1.07 1.81 -9.38
N LEU A 195 0.13 2.33 -9.66
CA LEU A 195 0.75 3.32 -8.77
C LEU A 195 0.20 4.73 -9.06
N LEU A 196 -0.48 5.26 -8.05
CA LEU A 196 -0.96 6.63 -7.98
C LEU A 196 0.03 7.50 -7.21
N VAL A 197 0.19 8.73 -7.70
CA VAL A 197 1.03 9.76 -7.08
C VAL A 197 0.22 11.05 -6.96
N GLN A 198 0.29 11.69 -5.80
CA GLN A 198 -0.34 12.98 -5.54
C GLN A 198 0.58 13.86 -4.68
N MET A 199 0.58 15.17 -4.96
CA MET A 199 1.09 16.18 -4.04
C MET A 199 -0.02 16.59 -3.07
N GLU A 200 0.08 16.21 -1.81
CA GLU A 200 -0.98 16.41 -0.80
C GLU A 200 -0.57 17.46 0.24
N HIS A 201 -1.55 18.18 0.80
CA HIS A 201 -1.31 19.14 1.89
C HIS A 201 -2.25 18.86 3.07
N ILE A 202 -1.67 18.55 4.24
CA ILE A 202 -2.43 18.36 5.49
C ILE A 202 -1.96 19.41 6.48
N ASP A 203 -2.90 20.24 6.95
CA ASP A 203 -2.63 21.29 7.94
C ASP A 203 -1.44 22.20 7.55
N GLY A 204 -1.37 22.53 6.26
CA GLY A 204 -0.30 23.36 5.68
C GLY A 204 1.03 22.64 5.44
N LYS A 205 1.16 21.36 5.81
CA LYS A 205 2.36 20.56 5.55
C LYS A 205 2.26 19.82 4.21
N PRO A 206 3.29 19.90 3.35
CA PRO A 206 3.31 19.21 2.06
C PRO A 206 3.77 17.76 2.20
N TYR A 207 3.17 16.87 1.42
CA TYR A 207 3.51 15.45 1.35
C TYR A 207 3.54 14.94 -0.09
N LEU A 208 4.42 13.98 -0.37
CA LEU A 208 4.34 13.15 -1.57
C LEU A 208 3.55 11.88 -1.22
N PHE A 209 2.33 11.77 -1.72
CA PHE A 209 1.45 10.64 -1.48
C PHE A 209 1.62 9.60 -2.59
N LEU A 210 2.12 8.42 -2.22
CA LEU A 210 2.27 7.25 -3.07
C LEU A 210 1.26 6.17 -2.67
N LYS A 211 0.44 5.72 -3.62
CA LYS A 211 -0.62 4.75 -3.35
C LYS A 211 -0.76 3.73 -4.46
N THR A 212 -0.84 2.44 -4.12
CA THR A 212 -1.21 1.42 -5.10
C THR A 212 -2.72 1.24 -5.17
N GLU A 213 -3.28 1.21 -6.38
CA GLU A 213 -4.62 0.72 -6.65
C GLU A 213 -4.60 -0.79 -6.89
N GLY A 214 -5.56 -1.49 -6.29
CA GLY A 214 -5.67 -2.96 -6.39
C GLY A 214 -6.35 -3.43 -7.69
N HIS A 215 -6.28 -2.62 -8.75
CA HIS A 215 -6.87 -2.90 -10.06
C HIS A 215 -6.26 -1.94 -11.09
N THR A 216 -6.18 -2.40 -12.34
CA THR A 216 -5.59 -1.66 -13.46
C THR A 216 -6.50 -0.55 -13.98
N THR A 217 -5.92 0.46 -14.63
CA THR A 217 -6.65 1.46 -15.42
C THR A 217 -7.24 0.89 -16.73
N GLY A 218 -8.35 1.48 -17.21
CA GLY A 218 -9.00 1.15 -18.49
C GLY A 218 -10.48 0.70 -18.37
N LEU A 219 -11.15 0.47 -19.51
CA LEU A 219 -12.54 -0.02 -19.57
C LEU A 219 -12.74 -1.34 -18.78
N SER A 220 -11.75 -2.23 -18.79
CA SER A 220 -11.71 -3.45 -17.98
C SER A 220 -11.52 -3.16 -16.47
N GLY A 221 -10.85 -2.06 -16.12
CA GLY A 221 -10.66 -1.58 -14.75
C GLY A 221 -11.94 -1.06 -14.11
N ILE A 222 -12.84 -0.44 -14.89
CA ILE A 222 -14.12 0.10 -14.40
C ILE A 222 -14.98 -1.01 -13.77
N VAL A 223 -15.03 -2.19 -14.41
CA VAL A 223 -15.80 -3.33 -13.89
C VAL A 223 -15.21 -3.83 -12.57
N GLY A 224 -13.88 -3.90 -12.47
CA GLY A 224 -13.16 -4.25 -11.24
C GLY A 224 -13.42 -3.27 -10.11
N HIS A 225 -13.31 -1.97 -10.40
CA HIS A 225 -13.64 -0.88 -9.48
C HIS A 225 -15.08 -0.97 -8.97
N THR A 226 -16.07 -1.10 -9.87
CA THR A 226 -17.49 -1.16 -9.48
C THR A 226 -17.79 -2.39 -8.63
N LYS A 227 -17.25 -3.57 -8.98
CA LYS A 227 -17.40 -4.77 -8.14
C LYS A 227 -16.75 -4.62 -6.76
N SER A 228 -15.58 -3.99 -6.70
CA SER A 228 -14.89 -3.70 -5.44
C SER A 228 -15.67 -2.69 -4.59
N TYR A 229 -16.22 -1.66 -5.23
CA TYR A 229 -17.08 -0.65 -4.59
C TYR A 229 -18.37 -1.26 -4.04
N LEU A 230 -19.10 -2.04 -4.84
CA LEU A 230 -20.33 -2.70 -4.39
C LEU A 230 -20.07 -3.68 -3.25
N HIS A 231 -18.98 -4.44 -3.31
CA HIS A 231 -18.54 -5.29 -2.21
C HIS A 231 -18.33 -4.44 -0.96
N LYS A 232 -17.54 -3.37 -1.05
CA LYS A 232 -17.26 -2.44 0.05
C LYS A 232 -18.51 -1.80 0.64
N VAL A 233 -19.47 -1.39 -0.19
CA VAL A 233 -20.76 -0.85 0.26
C VAL A 233 -21.55 -1.90 1.05
N LYS A 234 -21.50 -3.17 0.61
CA LYS A 234 -22.22 -4.28 1.25
C LYS A 234 -21.55 -4.76 2.54
N THR A 235 -20.23 -4.95 2.53
CA THR A 235 -19.48 -5.60 3.63
C THR A 235 -18.86 -4.60 4.60
N GLY A 236 -18.71 -3.34 4.21
CA GLY A 236 -17.92 -2.36 4.96
C GLY A 236 -16.41 -2.53 4.76
N GLU A 237 -15.96 -3.57 4.05
CA GLU A 237 -14.56 -3.92 3.87
C GLU A 237 -14.16 -3.90 2.39
N GLY A 238 -12.94 -3.45 2.11
CA GLY A 238 -12.40 -3.51 0.74
C GLY A 238 -12.04 -4.94 0.37
N LYS A 239 -12.18 -5.31 -0.91
CA LYS A 239 -11.67 -6.60 -1.40
C LYS A 239 -10.16 -6.68 -1.21
N THR A 240 -9.65 -7.87 -0.90
CA THR A 240 -8.24 -8.23 -0.89
C THR A 240 -7.53 -7.73 -2.16
N ALA A 241 -6.37 -7.09 -2.01
CA ALA A 241 -5.56 -6.62 -3.14
C ALA A 241 -4.73 -7.75 -3.75
N SER A 242 -4.13 -8.58 -2.90
CA SER A 242 -3.35 -9.76 -3.28
C SER A 242 -3.68 -10.88 -2.30
N PRO A 243 -4.22 -12.03 -2.77
CA PRO A 243 -4.45 -13.19 -1.92
C PRO A 243 -3.19 -13.65 -1.18
N TYR A 244 -2.03 -13.55 -1.82
CA TYR A 244 -0.75 -13.95 -1.23
C TYR A 244 -0.29 -13.01 -0.11
N LEU A 245 -0.42 -11.69 -0.29
CA LEU A 245 -0.08 -10.74 0.76
C LEU A 245 -1.08 -10.80 1.92
N ASN A 246 -2.34 -11.09 1.64
CA ASN A 246 -3.34 -11.30 2.66
C ASN A 246 -3.08 -12.56 3.49
N ALA A 247 -2.67 -13.64 2.82
CA ALA A 247 -2.20 -14.84 3.50
C ALA A 247 -0.97 -14.55 4.36
N MET A 248 0.00 -13.79 3.87
CA MET A 248 1.17 -13.37 4.64
C MET A 248 0.78 -12.53 5.87
N ALA A 249 -0.10 -11.55 5.69
CA ALA A 249 -0.60 -10.71 6.78
C ALA A 249 -1.39 -11.51 7.83
N THR A 250 -2.03 -12.61 7.43
CA THR A 250 -2.79 -13.50 8.32
C THR A 250 -1.89 -14.49 9.04
N ALA A 251 -0.92 -15.10 8.33
CA ALA A 251 -0.03 -16.13 8.87
C ALA A 251 1.06 -15.54 9.80
N ALA A 252 1.49 -14.31 9.53
CA ALA A 252 2.46 -13.60 10.36
C ALA A 252 2.01 -12.17 10.68
N PRO A 253 1.14 -12.02 11.69
CA PRO A 253 0.76 -10.72 12.20
C PRO A 253 1.99 -9.87 12.54
N GLY A 254 2.05 -8.65 12.01
CA GLY A 254 3.16 -7.71 12.21
C GLY A 254 4.22 -7.71 11.10
N LEU A 255 4.26 -8.72 10.22
CA LEU A 255 5.18 -8.74 9.07
C LEU A 255 4.64 -7.91 7.89
N VAL A 256 3.37 -8.10 7.56
CA VAL A 256 2.63 -7.31 6.58
C VAL A 256 1.34 -6.85 7.23
N GLU A 257 1.09 -5.54 7.21
CA GLU A 257 -0.18 -5.02 7.68
C GLU A 257 -1.29 -5.50 6.72
N PRO A 258 -2.33 -6.19 7.23
CA PRO A 258 -3.45 -6.57 6.39
C PRO A 258 -4.12 -5.33 5.84
N ARG A 259 -4.86 -5.48 4.74
CA ARG A 259 -5.54 -4.34 4.12
C ARG A 259 -6.35 -3.54 5.15
N ALA A 260 -5.91 -2.31 5.37
CA ALA A 260 -6.71 -1.26 5.93
C ALA A 260 -7.98 -1.06 5.08
N ALA A 261 -9.17 -1.05 5.69
CA ALA A 261 -10.34 -0.61 4.98
C ALA A 261 -10.08 0.84 4.51
N GLU A 262 -9.81 1.03 3.22
CA GLU A 262 -9.46 2.34 2.62
C GLU A 262 -10.56 3.40 2.80
N ASN A 263 -11.73 2.99 3.29
CA ASN A 263 -12.65 3.88 3.98
C ASN A 263 -12.90 3.27 5.35
N TYR A 264 -13.05 4.12 6.35
CA TYR A 264 -13.78 3.86 7.58
C TYR A 264 -14.81 2.74 7.41
N GLY A 265 -14.74 1.71 8.26
CA GLY A 265 -15.81 0.73 8.38
C GLY A 265 -17.14 1.47 8.50
N LYS A 266 -18.23 0.89 8.00
CA LYS A 266 -19.53 1.59 7.91
C LYS A 266 -19.91 2.22 9.25
N ASP A 267 -19.63 1.54 10.35
CA ASP A 267 -19.93 2.00 11.70
C ASP A 267 -18.96 3.05 12.21
N TYR A 268 -17.66 2.95 11.93
CA TYR A 268 -16.75 4.08 12.16
C TYR A 268 -17.13 5.31 11.32
N GLY A 269 -17.59 5.13 10.09
CA GLY A 269 -18.11 6.22 9.25
C GLY A 269 -19.33 6.91 9.85
N LYS A 270 -20.23 6.15 10.48
CA LYS A 270 -21.36 6.70 11.27
C LYS A 270 -20.84 7.43 12.50
N LEU A 271 -19.89 6.85 13.24
CA LEU A 271 -19.28 7.50 14.41
C LEU A 271 -18.71 8.87 14.04
N LEU A 272 -17.93 8.97 12.97
CA LEU A 272 -17.40 10.25 12.50
C LEU A 272 -18.49 11.27 12.20
N LYS A 273 -19.57 10.83 11.56
CA LYS A 273 -20.71 11.70 11.26
C LYS A 273 -21.38 12.19 12.55
N SER A 274 -21.53 11.33 13.55
CA SER A 274 -22.09 11.68 14.85
C SER A 274 -21.20 12.61 15.67
N LEU A 275 -19.88 12.53 15.51
CA LEU A 275 -18.91 13.45 16.09
C LEU A 275 -18.77 14.77 15.29
N ASP A 276 -19.60 14.98 14.26
CA ASP A 276 -19.50 16.08 13.28
C ASP A 276 -18.12 16.21 12.61
N LEU A 277 -17.35 15.13 12.57
CA LEU A 277 -16.04 15.08 11.94
C LEU A 277 -16.21 14.84 10.44
N LYS A 278 -15.99 15.90 9.66
CA LYS A 278 -16.08 15.92 8.20
C LYS A 278 -14.71 16.29 7.61
N GLY A 279 -14.41 15.76 6.43
CA GLY A 279 -13.20 16.12 5.69
C GLY A 279 -12.26 14.96 5.41
N LYS A 280 -11.26 15.23 4.57
CA LYS A 280 -10.26 14.26 4.10
C LYS A 280 -9.14 14.01 5.13
N SER A 281 -8.92 14.95 6.05
CA SER A 281 -7.75 14.98 6.95
C SER A 281 -8.07 14.66 8.41
N VAL A 282 -9.16 13.94 8.68
CA VAL A 282 -9.53 13.57 10.05
C VAL A 282 -8.55 12.52 10.57
N THR A 283 -7.66 12.91 11.48
CA THR A 283 -6.67 12.01 12.08
C THR A 283 -7.30 11.16 13.20
N ALA A 284 -6.68 10.02 13.52
CA ALA A 284 -7.07 9.21 14.68
C ALA A 284 -7.06 10.03 15.98
N ARG A 285 -6.16 11.02 16.08
CA ARG A 285 -6.06 11.97 17.19
C ARG A 285 -7.27 12.88 17.28
N THR A 286 -7.68 13.48 16.17
CA THR A 286 -8.90 14.31 16.07
C THR A 286 -10.14 13.50 16.45
N VAL A 287 -10.23 12.24 15.98
CA VAL A 287 -11.34 11.34 16.35
C VAL A 287 -11.34 11.05 17.84
N THR A 288 -10.18 10.71 18.40
CA THR A 288 -10.06 10.38 19.82
C THR A 288 -10.40 11.58 20.71
N GLU A 289 -9.93 12.78 20.35
CA GLU A 289 -10.26 14.02 21.06
C GLU A 289 -11.76 14.30 21.06
N ALA A 290 -12.40 14.25 19.87
CA ALA A 290 -13.83 14.47 19.74
C ALA A 290 -14.64 13.40 20.47
N LEU A 291 -14.22 12.14 20.37
CA LEU A 291 -14.87 11.00 21.03
C LEU A 291 -14.83 11.14 22.54
N PHE A 292 -13.66 11.41 23.13
CA PHE A 292 -13.52 11.56 24.58
C PHE A 292 -14.30 12.76 25.09
N THR A 293 -14.28 13.86 24.34
CA THR A 293 -15.07 15.06 24.66
C THR A 293 -16.57 14.76 24.63
N ALA A 294 -17.07 14.10 23.58
CA ALA A 294 -18.49 13.82 23.40
C ALA A 294 -19.04 12.77 24.38
N THR A 295 -18.18 11.92 24.93
CA THR A 295 -18.55 10.85 25.88
C THR A 295 -18.22 11.20 27.32
N GLY A 296 -17.51 12.31 27.56
CA GLY A 296 -17.00 12.69 28.87
C GLY A 296 -15.86 11.80 29.38
N TYR A 297 -15.32 10.91 28.55
CA TYR A 297 -14.24 10.01 28.95
C TYR A 297 -12.96 10.79 29.31
N GLN A 298 -12.39 10.49 30.47
CA GLN A 298 -11.12 11.06 30.93
C GLN A 298 -10.07 9.95 31.04
N PRO A 299 -9.03 9.96 30.19
CA PRO A 299 -7.91 9.05 30.33
C PRO A 299 -7.24 9.19 31.71
N ALA A 300 -6.79 8.09 32.29
CA ALA A 300 -6.10 8.11 33.57
C ALA A 300 -4.86 9.01 33.51
N GLY A 301 -4.74 9.96 34.45
CA GLY A 301 -3.63 10.91 34.52
C GLY A 301 -3.75 12.13 33.58
N ALA A 302 -4.84 12.27 32.83
CA ALA A 302 -5.10 13.47 32.04
C ALA A 302 -5.84 14.54 32.86
N ALA A 303 -5.40 15.81 32.74
CA ALA A 303 -6.12 16.96 33.29
C ALA A 303 -7.38 17.35 32.47
N GLY A 304 -7.70 16.59 31.41
CA GLY A 304 -8.81 16.86 30.50
C GLY A 304 -8.68 16.13 29.15
N ALA A 305 -9.81 15.72 28.58
CA ALA A 305 -9.90 15.03 27.29
C ALA A 305 -9.24 15.80 26.12
N GLY A 306 -9.47 17.12 26.04
CA GLY A 306 -8.97 17.96 24.93
C GLY A 306 -7.45 18.17 24.94
N GLY A 307 -6.82 18.21 26.11
CA GLY A 307 -5.38 18.39 26.24
C GLY A 307 -4.59 17.09 26.04
N PHE A 308 -5.14 15.96 26.49
CA PHE A 308 -4.47 14.67 26.39
C PHE A 308 -4.25 14.25 24.94
N ALA A 309 -5.32 14.25 24.15
CA ALA A 309 -5.24 13.76 22.78
C ALA A 309 -4.27 14.59 21.94
N LYS A 310 -4.06 15.88 22.21
CA LYS A 310 -3.10 16.70 21.46
C LYS A 310 -1.64 16.39 21.78
N ASN A 311 -1.34 16.06 23.04
CA ASN A 311 0.02 15.95 23.54
C ASN A 311 0.52 14.51 23.69
N ALA A 312 -0.38 13.52 23.70
CA ALA A 312 -0.03 12.12 23.84
C ALA A 312 0.84 11.62 22.67
N THR A 313 1.80 10.73 22.93
CA THR A 313 2.39 9.89 21.88
C THR A 313 1.31 9.00 21.25
N ASN A 314 1.55 8.45 20.05
CA ASN A 314 0.58 7.51 19.47
C ASN A 314 0.37 6.29 20.40
N GLU A 315 1.44 5.78 21.02
CA GLU A 315 1.32 4.70 22.01
C GLU A 315 0.38 5.05 23.17
N GLN A 316 0.56 6.22 23.81
CA GLN A 316 -0.31 6.69 24.88
C GLN A 316 -1.74 6.91 24.41
N LEU A 317 -1.92 7.49 23.21
CA LEU A 317 -3.23 7.73 22.63
C LEU A 317 -3.96 6.41 22.33
N GLY A 318 -3.24 5.43 21.78
CA GLY A 318 -3.75 4.09 21.49
C GLY A 318 -4.11 3.33 22.77
N ALA A 319 -3.27 3.38 23.80
CA ALA A 319 -3.57 2.80 25.10
C ALA A 319 -4.83 3.41 25.73
N ALA A 320 -4.97 4.74 25.72
CA ALA A 320 -6.16 5.42 26.22
C ALA A 320 -7.42 5.07 25.40
N LEU A 321 -7.31 4.99 24.06
CA LEU A 321 -8.43 4.60 23.21
C LEU A 321 -8.85 3.14 23.45
N LYS A 322 -7.89 2.25 23.73
CA LYS A 322 -8.17 0.87 24.12
C LYS A 322 -8.90 0.80 25.46
N GLN A 323 -8.43 1.53 26.47
CA GLN A 323 -9.08 1.62 27.79
C GLN A 323 -10.51 2.16 27.68
N TYR A 324 -10.74 3.17 26.85
CA TYR A 324 -12.07 3.66 26.53
C TYR A 324 -12.96 2.53 25.96
N CYS A 325 -12.45 1.78 24.98
CA CYS A 325 -13.20 0.67 24.38
C CYS A 325 -13.57 -0.41 25.41
N ASP A 326 -12.64 -0.72 26.32
CA ASP A 326 -12.85 -1.70 27.39
C ASP A 326 -13.90 -1.19 28.40
N ALA A 327 -13.86 0.09 28.76
CA ALA A 327 -14.84 0.72 29.65
C ALA A 327 -16.26 0.72 29.06
N VAL A 328 -16.41 1.01 27.76
CA VAL A 328 -17.71 0.94 27.07
C VAL A 328 -18.28 -0.49 27.07
N GLN A 329 -17.43 -1.50 26.94
CA GLN A 329 -17.84 -2.90 26.90
C GLN A 329 -18.08 -3.53 28.29
N GLY A 330 -17.55 -2.94 29.36
CA GLY A 330 -17.69 -3.45 30.73
C GLY A 330 -19.13 -3.52 31.26
N GLY A 331 -20.11 -2.96 30.54
CA GLY A 331 -21.54 -3.25 30.75
C GLY A 331 -22.21 -2.60 31.97
N GLY A 332 -21.47 -1.86 32.81
CA GLY A 332 -22.04 -1.06 33.91
C GLY A 332 -22.71 0.23 33.43
N ALA A 333 -23.40 0.93 34.34
CA ALA A 333 -24.04 2.23 34.07
C ALA A 333 -23.04 3.24 33.45
N ASP A 334 -21.79 3.21 33.91
CA ASP A 334 -20.70 4.02 33.38
C ASP A 334 -20.39 3.66 31.91
N GLY A 335 -20.39 2.37 31.56
CA GLY A 335 -20.17 1.91 30.19
C GLY A 335 -21.27 2.34 29.23
N SER A 336 -22.53 2.36 29.67
CA SER A 336 -23.64 2.89 28.86
C SER A 336 -23.54 4.40 28.62
N ASN A 337 -23.09 5.16 29.61
CA ASN A 337 -22.91 6.61 29.49
C ASN A 337 -21.78 6.94 28.49
N LEU A 338 -20.74 6.12 28.46
CA LEU A 338 -19.62 6.27 27.54
C LEU A 338 -19.98 5.97 26.08
N ARG A 339 -21.17 5.44 25.77
CA ARG A 339 -21.61 5.31 24.36
C ARG A 339 -22.00 6.64 23.71
N GLY A 340 -22.09 7.70 24.52
CA GLY A 340 -22.48 9.02 24.09
C GLY A 340 -23.98 9.11 23.75
N PRO A 341 -24.44 10.32 23.38
CA PRO A 341 -25.85 10.57 23.10
C PRO A 341 -26.36 9.68 21.96
N GLY A 342 -27.52 9.06 22.16
CA GLY A 342 -28.20 8.24 21.16
C GLY A 342 -27.45 6.97 20.75
N ASN A 343 -26.61 6.41 21.62
CA ASN A 343 -25.75 5.26 21.31
C ASN A 343 -24.86 5.50 20.08
N MET A 344 -24.27 6.70 20.02
CA MET A 344 -23.33 7.10 18.99
C MET A 344 -22.22 6.05 18.76
N VAL A 345 -21.77 5.40 19.84
CA VAL A 345 -20.70 4.41 19.81
C VAL A 345 -21.30 3.00 19.91
N THR A 346 -21.45 2.36 18.75
CA THR A 346 -21.97 0.99 18.62
C THR A 346 -20.87 -0.05 18.88
N ASP A 347 -21.25 -1.31 19.11
CA ASP A 347 -20.26 -2.40 19.29
C ASP A 347 -19.37 -2.61 18.07
N ALA A 348 -19.94 -2.44 16.87
CA ALA A 348 -19.17 -2.47 15.63
C ALA A 348 -18.16 -1.31 15.56
N ALA A 349 -18.55 -0.09 15.98
CA ALA A 349 -17.64 1.04 16.08
C ALA A 349 -16.53 0.79 17.11
N ILE A 350 -16.82 0.14 18.23
CA ILE A 350 -15.80 -0.29 19.21
C ILE A 350 -14.79 -1.26 18.57
N GLY A 351 -15.26 -2.22 17.77
CA GLY A 351 -14.38 -3.11 17.02
C GLY A 351 -13.40 -2.35 16.11
N ASP A 352 -13.89 -1.33 15.39
CA ASP A 352 -13.05 -0.48 14.54
C ASP A 352 -12.09 0.41 15.37
N LEU A 353 -12.57 1.01 16.46
CA LEU A 353 -11.75 1.84 17.35
C LEU A 353 -10.63 1.04 18.02
N ARG A 354 -10.86 -0.22 18.38
CA ARG A 354 -9.80 -1.10 18.89
C ARG A 354 -8.72 -1.37 17.86
N LYS A 355 -9.09 -1.54 16.59
CA LYS A 355 -8.11 -1.67 15.51
C LYS A 355 -7.29 -0.38 15.34
N VAL A 356 -7.92 0.79 15.43
CA VAL A 356 -7.22 2.08 15.42
C VAL A 356 -6.28 2.21 16.64
N ALA A 357 -6.75 1.84 17.83
CA ALA A 357 -5.97 1.86 19.06
C ALA A 357 -4.72 0.97 18.96
N GLN A 358 -4.86 -0.25 18.44
CA GLN A 358 -3.72 -1.14 18.25
C GLN A 358 -2.72 -0.57 17.24
N SER A 359 -3.17 -0.04 16.11
CA SER A 359 -2.27 0.60 15.14
C SER A 359 -1.51 1.78 15.74
N LEU A 360 -2.15 2.59 16.59
CA LEU A 360 -1.48 3.68 17.30
C LEU A 360 -0.42 3.16 18.29
N ILE A 361 -0.68 2.04 18.95
CA ILE A 361 0.31 1.38 19.82
C ILE A 361 1.50 0.87 19.00
N ASP A 362 1.23 0.19 17.89
CA ASP A 362 2.25 -0.39 17.02
C ASP A 362 3.15 0.69 16.38
N ASP A 363 2.60 1.88 16.10
CA ASP A 363 3.34 3.05 15.60
C ASP A 363 4.37 3.61 16.61
N GLY A 364 4.17 3.34 17.91
CA GLY A 364 5.02 3.84 18.98
C GLY A 364 5.00 5.37 19.11
N ALA A 365 6.14 5.97 19.46
CA ALA A 365 6.24 7.42 19.67
C ALA A 365 6.65 8.23 18.43
N THR A 366 6.95 7.57 17.30
CA THR A 366 7.65 8.22 16.16
C THR A 366 6.70 8.83 15.12
N GLN A 367 5.47 8.33 15.03
CA GLN A 367 4.43 8.88 14.16
C GLN A 367 3.40 9.62 15.02
N HIS A 368 3.06 10.87 14.70
CA HIS A 368 2.12 11.68 15.51
C HIS A 368 0.77 11.95 14.82
N SER A 369 0.69 11.69 13.51
CA SER A 369 -0.41 12.16 12.66
C SER A 369 -0.91 11.06 11.72
N ARG A 370 -1.57 10.02 12.24
CA ARG A 370 -2.21 8.99 11.41
C ARG A 370 -3.54 9.50 10.85
N VAL A 371 -3.64 9.69 9.54
CA VAL A 371 -4.92 9.89 8.83
C VAL A 371 -5.47 8.50 8.50
N HIS A 372 -6.19 7.93 9.47
CA HIS A 372 -6.99 6.70 9.30
C HIS A 372 -6.31 5.52 8.56
N ARG A 373 -5.05 5.27 8.92
CA ARG A 373 -4.11 4.22 8.42
C ARG A 373 -3.23 4.57 7.22
N GLU A 374 -3.22 5.82 6.78
CA GLU A 374 -2.14 6.32 5.92
C GLU A 374 -0.85 6.40 6.74
N ILE A 375 0.23 5.88 6.16
CA ILE A 375 1.52 5.77 6.82
C ILE A 375 2.33 7.02 6.46
N ILE A 376 2.49 7.92 7.42
CA ILE A 376 3.34 9.10 7.26
C ILE A 376 4.76 8.74 7.66
N VAL A 377 5.71 8.98 6.75
CA VAL A 377 7.11 8.63 6.92
C VAL A 377 7.99 9.82 6.65
N SER A 378 9.01 9.99 7.49
CA SER A 378 10.06 10.96 7.21
C SER A 378 11.06 10.38 6.20
N PRO A 379 11.68 11.20 5.35
CA PRO A 379 12.74 10.74 4.44
C PRO A 379 13.87 10.01 5.16
N SER A 380 14.29 10.49 6.34
CA SER A 380 15.38 9.88 7.11
C SER A 380 15.01 8.52 7.70
N SER A 381 13.75 8.31 8.13
CA SER A 381 13.26 7.00 8.57
C SER A 381 13.29 5.96 7.44
N LEU A 382 12.97 6.39 6.20
CA LEU A 382 13.08 5.54 5.02
C LEU A 382 14.54 5.21 4.70
N ASP A 383 15.43 6.20 4.73
CA ASP A 383 16.87 6.00 4.53
C ASP A 383 17.47 4.98 5.53
N GLN A 384 17.12 5.12 6.82
CA GLN A 384 17.52 4.17 7.87
C GLN A 384 17.00 2.76 7.59
N SER A 385 15.77 2.65 7.09
CA SER A 385 15.16 1.34 6.79
C SER A 385 15.78 0.69 5.57
N MET A 386 16.10 1.47 4.55
CA MET A 386 16.86 0.98 3.40
C MET A 386 18.25 0.48 3.77
N ASN A 387 18.87 0.99 4.84
CA ASN A 387 20.18 0.52 5.32
C ASN A 387 20.09 -0.80 6.11
N ARG A 388 18.88 -1.19 6.55
CA ARG A 388 18.62 -2.50 7.19
C ARG A 388 18.40 -3.61 6.17
N LEU A 389 18.18 -3.28 4.90
CA LEU A 389 18.25 -4.25 3.81
C LEU A 389 19.75 -4.59 3.64
N GLU A 390 20.13 -5.82 4.01
CA GLU A 390 21.53 -6.27 4.02
C GLU A 390 22.21 -6.02 2.66
N ARG A 391 23.51 -5.66 2.70
CA ARG A 391 24.35 -5.38 1.52
C ARG A 391 24.94 -6.65 0.91
#